data_AF-A0A1F3SDK2-F1
#
_entry.id   AF-A0A1F3SDK2-F1
#
_cell.length_a   1.000
_cell.length_b   1.000
_cell.length_c   1.000
_cell.angle_alpha   90.00
_cell.angle_beta   90.00
_cell.angle_gamma   90.00
#
_symmetry.space_group_name_H-M   'P 1'
#
loop_
_entity.id
_entity.type
_entity.pdbx_description
1 polymer ?
#
loop_
_entity_poly.entity_id
_entity_poly.type
_entity_poly.pdbx_seq_one_letter_code
_entity_poly.pdbx_strand_id
1 'polypeptide(L)'
;MTKLLILILPLSLGLTACSLLERSETSGYASNDDSEGGAREFYFDKRAKAYNSAKEELGLQTRKELGEEEVTAIQTRVELNRLEKNLQNSLDKKQYYSIKPYFNNDLERIYFLRLPNREAKERWANMKGVTTNETSFDHVTTKLIEKNDISRGMSRNAVRQSWGDPDFVEVAGEHIYGNERWRYNKLTSSDEGYKSEVRIIYFESGRVAGWETAAQSTN
;
A
#
# COMPACT_ATOMS: atom_id res chain seq x y z
N MET A 1 -30.87 -59.34 16.93
CA MET A 1 -29.70 -59.43 16.02
C MET A 1 -29.85 -58.46 14.84
N THR A 2 -29.97 -57.15 15.08
CA THR A 2 -30.25 -56.16 14.01
C THR A 2 -29.82 -54.74 14.40
N LYS A 3 -28.53 -54.51 14.72
CA LYS A 3 -28.01 -53.13 14.95
C LYS A 3 -26.55 -52.91 14.50
N LEU A 4 -26.04 -53.65 13.51
CA LEU A 4 -24.64 -53.54 13.07
C LEU A 4 -24.47 -53.35 11.55
N LEU A 5 -25.36 -52.57 10.91
CA LEU A 5 -25.33 -52.43 9.44
C LEU A 5 -25.56 -50.99 8.91
N ILE A 6 -25.54 -49.96 9.77
CA ILE A 6 -25.88 -48.56 9.37
C ILE A 6 -24.69 -47.61 9.60
N LEU A 7 -23.45 -48.06 9.38
CA LEU A 7 -22.27 -47.20 9.61
C LEU A 7 -21.16 -47.37 8.56
N ILE A 8 -21.48 -47.85 7.37
CA ILE A 8 -20.52 -48.00 6.26
C ILE A 8 -20.89 -47.14 5.04
N LEU A 9 -22.10 -46.54 4.99
CA LEU A 9 -22.59 -45.87 3.78
C LEU A 9 -22.09 -44.43 3.49
N PRO A 10 -21.56 -43.62 4.44
CA PRO A 10 -21.13 -42.26 4.07
C PRO A 10 -19.65 -42.15 3.66
N LEU A 11 -18.85 -43.24 3.72
CA LEU A 11 -17.41 -43.15 3.46
C LEU A 11 -17.01 -43.33 1.98
N SER A 12 -17.92 -43.78 1.11
CA SER A 12 -17.62 -44.06 -0.30
C SER A 12 -17.96 -42.94 -1.29
N LEU A 13 -18.59 -41.84 -0.83
CA LEU A 13 -18.99 -40.70 -1.68
C LEU A 13 -17.91 -39.61 -1.82
N GLY A 14 -16.75 -39.75 -1.16
CA GLY A 14 -15.69 -38.72 -1.16
C GLY A 14 -14.61 -38.87 -2.23
N LEU A 15 -14.54 -39.98 -2.98
CA LEU A 15 -13.41 -40.28 -3.86
C LEU A 15 -13.67 -40.06 -5.37
N THR A 16 -14.91 -39.76 -5.78
CA THR A 16 -15.27 -39.59 -7.20
C THR A 16 -15.16 -38.15 -7.72
N ALA A 17 -14.79 -37.18 -6.90
CA ALA A 17 -14.74 -35.77 -7.32
C ALA A 17 -13.46 -35.34 -8.06
N CYS A 18 -12.43 -36.20 -8.16
CA CYS A 18 -11.13 -35.81 -8.73
C CYS A 18 -10.98 -36.07 -10.24
N SER A 19 -11.89 -36.78 -10.90
CA SER A 19 -11.75 -37.11 -12.33
C SER A 19 -12.36 -36.08 -13.30
N LEU A 20 -13.02 -35.04 -12.79
CA LEU A 20 -13.69 -34.00 -13.59
C LEU A 20 -12.94 -32.66 -13.60
N LEU A 21 -11.75 -32.62 -13.00
CA LEU A 21 -10.76 -31.56 -13.25
C LEU A 21 -10.02 -31.90 -14.55
N GLU A 22 -10.72 -31.85 -15.68
CA GLU A 22 -10.07 -31.70 -16.97
C GLU A 22 -9.33 -30.36 -16.95
N ARG A 23 -8.00 -30.42 -16.84
CA ARG A 23 -7.14 -29.28 -17.07
C ARG A 23 -7.47 -28.74 -18.45
N SER A 24 -7.87 -27.48 -18.54
CA SER A 24 -8.03 -26.80 -19.82
C SER A 24 -6.73 -26.96 -20.64
N GLU A 25 -6.83 -27.33 -21.91
CA GLU A 25 -5.66 -27.47 -22.81
C GLU A 25 -4.85 -26.17 -22.95
N THR A 26 -5.42 -25.03 -22.54
CA THR A 26 -4.76 -23.73 -22.39
C THR A 26 -3.89 -23.60 -21.15
N SER A 27 -3.74 -24.65 -20.36
CA SER A 27 -2.76 -24.72 -19.27
C SER A 27 -1.36 -24.79 -19.91
N GLY A 28 -0.64 -23.67 -19.92
CA GLY A 28 0.66 -23.45 -20.60
C GLY A 28 1.86 -24.28 -20.08
N TYR A 29 1.62 -25.55 -19.75
CA TYR A 29 2.61 -26.55 -19.35
C TYR A 29 2.83 -27.63 -20.43
N ALA A 30 2.21 -27.51 -21.61
CA ALA A 30 2.50 -28.38 -22.76
C ALA A 30 3.86 -27.98 -23.37
N SER A 31 4.93 -28.42 -22.72
CA SER A 31 6.31 -28.26 -23.16
C SER A 31 6.57 -29.14 -24.38
N ASN A 32 6.51 -28.56 -25.57
CA ASN A 32 7.25 -29.07 -26.73
C ASN A 32 8.70 -28.58 -26.63
N ASP A 33 9.60 -29.51 -26.92
CA ASP A 33 11.04 -29.49 -26.68
C ASP A 33 11.80 -28.58 -27.67
N ASP A 34 11.46 -27.28 -27.68
CA ASP A 34 12.22 -26.23 -28.38
C ASP A 34 12.82 -25.26 -27.35
N SER A 35 13.89 -25.74 -26.70
CA SER A 35 14.65 -25.13 -25.59
C SER A 35 15.07 -23.65 -25.79
N GLU A 36 15.14 -23.13 -27.02
CA GLU A 36 15.51 -21.73 -27.27
C GLU A 36 14.32 -20.75 -27.34
N GLY A 37 13.10 -21.23 -27.64
CA GLY A 37 11.91 -20.37 -27.78
C GLY A 37 11.31 -19.94 -26.44
N GLY A 38 11.31 -20.85 -25.46
CA GLY A 38 10.62 -20.65 -24.19
C GLY A 38 11.19 -19.52 -23.32
N ALA A 39 12.51 -19.33 -23.32
CA ALA A 39 13.12 -18.24 -22.57
C ALA A 39 12.72 -16.87 -23.12
N ARG A 40 12.75 -16.70 -24.45
CA ARG A 40 12.37 -15.44 -25.11
C ARG A 40 10.90 -15.12 -24.88
N GLU A 41 10.02 -16.10 -25.00
CA GLU A 41 8.59 -15.96 -24.74
C GLU A 41 8.32 -15.56 -23.28
N PHE A 42 8.99 -16.20 -22.32
CA PHE A 42 8.88 -15.86 -20.90
C PHE A 42 9.28 -14.41 -20.60
N TYR A 43 10.40 -13.92 -21.15
CA TYR A 43 10.81 -12.53 -20.95
C TYR A 43 9.86 -11.53 -21.63
N PHE A 44 9.30 -11.91 -22.78
CA PHE A 44 8.31 -11.10 -23.47
C PHE A 44 7.02 -10.97 -22.65
N ASP A 45 6.46 -12.10 -22.18
CA ASP A 45 5.29 -12.13 -21.31
C ASP A 45 5.52 -11.34 -20.02
N LYS A 46 6.67 -11.52 -19.37
CA LYS A 46 7.02 -10.76 -18.16
C LYS A 46 7.07 -9.25 -18.41
N ARG A 47 7.61 -8.82 -19.55
CA ARG A 47 7.65 -7.39 -19.93
C ARG A 47 6.25 -6.87 -20.24
N ALA A 48 5.43 -7.65 -20.95
CA ALA A 48 4.04 -7.30 -21.25
C ALA A 48 3.21 -7.16 -19.97
N LYS A 49 3.36 -8.08 -19.00
CA LYS A 49 2.72 -7.99 -17.68
C LYS A 49 3.16 -6.76 -16.91
N ALA A 50 4.46 -6.46 -16.87
CA ALA A 50 4.97 -5.26 -16.19
C ALA A 50 4.42 -3.97 -16.84
N TYR A 51 4.40 -3.92 -18.17
CA TYR A 51 3.85 -2.82 -18.94
C TYR A 51 2.35 -2.63 -18.68
N ASN A 52 1.57 -3.72 -18.72
CA ASN A 52 0.14 -3.69 -18.45
C ASN A 52 -0.12 -3.24 -17.01
N SER A 53 0.51 -3.84 -16.00
CA SER A 53 0.39 -3.41 -14.60
C SER A 53 0.66 -1.91 -14.42
N ALA A 54 1.73 -1.39 -15.03
CA ALA A 54 2.04 0.04 -14.99
C ALA A 54 0.96 0.89 -15.69
N LYS A 55 0.42 0.43 -16.82
CA LYS A 55 -0.69 1.07 -17.53
C LYS A 55 -1.96 1.13 -16.64
N GLU A 56 -2.25 0.07 -15.90
CA GLU A 56 -3.39 0.00 -14.98
C GLU A 56 -3.24 0.96 -13.80
N GLU A 57 -2.06 1.00 -13.18
CA GLU A 57 -1.75 1.92 -12.06
C GLU A 57 -1.86 3.40 -12.45
N LEU A 58 -1.60 3.72 -13.72
CA LEU A 58 -1.75 5.07 -14.26
C LEU A 58 -3.17 5.39 -14.73
N GLY A 59 -4.11 4.42 -14.66
CA GLY A 59 -5.50 4.61 -15.08
C GLY A 59 -5.71 4.71 -16.60
N LEU A 60 -4.77 4.21 -17.41
CA LEU A 60 -4.77 4.36 -18.87
C LEU A 60 -5.47 3.21 -19.63
N GLN A 61 -6.27 2.39 -18.95
CA GLN A 61 -6.81 1.14 -19.51
C GLN A 61 -7.73 1.34 -20.73
N THR A 62 -8.43 2.46 -20.83
CA THR A 62 -9.58 2.61 -21.75
C THR A 62 -9.22 3.15 -23.14
N ARG A 63 -7.98 3.58 -23.39
CA ARG A 63 -7.59 4.21 -24.67
C ARG A 63 -6.97 3.20 -25.63
N LYS A 64 -7.45 3.22 -26.89
CA LYS A 64 -7.00 2.34 -27.98
C LYS A 64 -5.61 2.72 -28.49
N GLU A 65 -5.28 4.00 -28.48
CA GLU A 65 -3.99 4.53 -28.91
C GLU A 65 -3.40 5.37 -27.79
N LEU A 66 -2.13 5.10 -27.45
CA LEU A 66 -1.40 5.80 -26.41
C LEU A 66 -0.55 6.89 -27.04
N GLY A 67 -0.59 8.09 -26.48
CA GLY A 67 0.32 9.17 -26.87
C GLY A 67 1.77 8.90 -26.45
N GLU A 68 2.73 9.60 -27.05
CA GLU A 68 4.16 9.46 -26.71
C GLU A 68 4.46 9.73 -25.23
N GLU A 69 3.78 10.75 -24.67
CA GLU A 69 3.87 11.10 -23.25
C GLU A 69 3.37 9.96 -22.35
N GLU A 70 2.24 9.34 -22.69
CA GLU A 70 1.67 8.21 -21.96
C GLU A 70 2.61 6.99 -22.02
N VAL A 71 3.22 6.72 -23.18
CA VAL A 71 4.21 5.65 -23.34
C VAL A 71 5.43 5.90 -22.45
N THR A 72 5.92 7.14 -22.39
CA THR A 72 7.05 7.52 -21.54
C THR A 72 6.69 7.41 -20.04
N ALA A 73 5.48 7.80 -19.65
CA ALA A 73 4.99 7.62 -18.29
C ALA A 73 4.92 6.14 -17.89
N ILE A 74 4.43 5.27 -18.77
CA ILE A 74 4.39 3.82 -18.52
C ILE A 74 5.80 3.25 -18.37
N GLN A 75 6.74 3.61 -19.26
CA GLN A 75 8.13 3.15 -19.15
C GLN A 75 8.78 3.60 -17.84
N THR A 76 8.55 4.86 -17.45
CA THR A 76 9.02 5.42 -16.18
C THR A 76 8.44 4.62 -15.00
N ARG A 77 7.13 4.33 -15.01
CA ARG A 77 6.50 3.53 -13.97
C ARG A 77 7.04 2.10 -13.90
N VAL A 78 7.27 1.45 -15.05
CA VAL A 78 7.88 0.11 -15.10
C VAL A 78 9.27 0.11 -14.45
N GLU A 79 10.09 1.10 -14.77
CA GLU A 79 11.45 1.23 -14.21
C GLU A 79 11.41 1.49 -12.70
N LEU A 80 10.53 2.38 -12.25
CA LEU A 80 10.32 2.62 -10.82
C LEU A 80 9.92 1.34 -10.09
N ASN A 81 8.92 0.61 -10.60
CA ASN A 81 8.44 -0.63 -10.01
C ASN A 81 9.56 -1.69 -9.94
N ARG A 82 10.45 -1.72 -10.93
CA ARG A 82 11.65 -2.59 -10.92
C ARG A 82 12.62 -2.19 -9.81
N LEU A 83 12.91 -0.90 -9.67
CA LEU A 83 13.84 -0.39 -8.64
C LEU A 83 13.29 -0.62 -7.23
N GLU A 84 11.99 -0.37 -7.00
CA GLU A 84 11.35 -0.61 -5.70
C GLU A 84 11.37 -2.10 -5.31
N LYS A 85 11.11 -3.00 -6.26
CA LYS A 85 11.20 -4.46 -6.03
C LYS A 85 12.62 -4.92 -5.69
N ASN A 86 13.64 -4.19 -6.15
CA ASN A 86 15.04 -4.50 -5.90
C ASN A 86 15.56 -3.95 -4.55
N LEU A 87 14.73 -3.25 -3.76
CA LEU A 87 15.09 -2.81 -2.40
C LEU A 87 15.10 -4.01 -1.44
N GLN A 88 16.23 -4.73 -1.38
CA GLN A 88 16.40 -5.89 -0.52
C GLN A 88 16.72 -5.51 0.94
N ASN A 89 17.47 -4.43 1.15
CA ASN A 89 17.90 -4.01 2.49
C ASN A 89 16.75 -3.33 3.25
N SER A 90 16.40 -3.87 4.42
CA SER A 90 15.37 -3.31 5.31
C SER A 90 15.62 -1.85 5.67
N LEU A 91 16.90 -1.46 5.85
CA LEU A 91 17.26 -0.08 6.17
C LEU A 91 16.99 0.87 4.99
N ASP A 92 17.38 0.49 3.78
CA ASP A 92 17.10 1.28 2.56
C ASP A 92 15.60 1.36 2.29
N LYS A 93 14.86 0.27 2.53
CA LYS A 93 13.41 0.22 2.43
C LYS A 93 12.80 1.23 3.41
N LYS A 94 13.19 1.20 4.69
CA LYS A 94 12.72 2.15 5.71
C LYS A 94 13.02 3.61 5.31
N GLN A 95 14.24 3.90 4.87
CA GLN A 95 14.61 5.25 4.43
C GLN A 95 13.74 5.71 3.26
N TYR A 96 13.58 4.86 2.24
CA TYR A 96 12.77 5.17 1.08
C TYR A 96 11.31 5.45 1.43
N TYR A 97 10.66 4.56 2.18
CA TYR A 97 9.24 4.74 2.53
C TYR A 97 9.00 5.90 3.48
N SER A 98 9.98 6.28 4.32
CA SER A 98 9.86 7.49 5.15
C SER A 98 9.86 8.78 4.33
N ILE A 99 10.56 8.78 3.18
CA ILE A 99 10.71 9.93 2.29
C ILE A 99 9.66 9.88 1.14
N LYS A 100 9.06 8.72 0.90
CA LYS A 100 8.10 8.49 -0.19
C LYS A 100 7.03 9.58 -0.36
N PRO A 101 6.40 10.10 0.71
CA PRO A 101 5.39 11.15 0.60
C PRO A 101 5.89 12.50 0.09
N TYR A 102 7.20 12.71 0.04
CA TYR A 102 7.82 13.99 -0.32
C TYR A 102 8.26 14.04 -1.79
N PHE A 103 8.10 12.93 -2.54
CA PHE A 103 8.37 12.91 -3.96
C PHE A 103 7.20 13.50 -4.74
N ASN A 104 7.50 14.33 -5.73
CA ASN A 104 6.51 14.98 -6.59
C ASN A 104 6.08 14.07 -7.74
N ASN A 105 6.97 13.20 -8.22
CA ASN A 105 6.74 12.34 -9.36
C ASN A 105 7.64 11.10 -9.37
N ASP A 106 7.39 10.19 -10.31
CA ASP A 106 8.12 8.93 -10.44
C ASP A 106 9.59 9.12 -10.86
N LEU A 107 9.92 10.16 -11.63
CA LEU A 107 11.30 10.48 -12.00
C LEU A 107 12.15 10.81 -10.78
N GLU A 108 11.59 11.56 -9.83
CA GLU A 108 12.25 11.91 -8.58
C GLU A 108 12.49 10.67 -7.70
N ARG A 109 11.51 9.76 -7.64
CA ARG A 109 11.64 8.46 -6.96
C ARG A 109 12.74 7.61 -7.58
N ILE A 110 12.77 7.49 -8.91
CA ILE A 110 13.81 6.77 -9.64
C ILE A 110 15.19 7.38 -9.36
N TYR A 111 15.29 8.70 -9.40
CA TYR A 111 16.54 9.41 -9.11
C TYR A 111 17.05 9.06 -7.70
N PHE A 112 16.18 9.16 -6.69
CA PHE A 112 16.53 8.81 -5.31
C PHE A 112 16.96 7.34 -5.16
N LEU A 113 16.23 6.41 -5.79
CA LEU A 113 16.53 4.97 -5.74
C LEU A 113 17.85 4.61 -6.43
N ARG A 114 18.30 5.43 -7.39
CA ARG A 114 19.59 5.27 -8.08
C ARG A 114 20.77 5.87 -7.32
N LEU A 115 20.55 6.60 -6.22
CA LEU A 115 21.65 7.15 -5.43
C LEU A 115 22.51 6.03 -4.84
N PRO A 116 23.85 6.11 -4.97
CA PRO A 116 24.74 4.97 -4.77
C PRO A 116 24.89 4.54 -3.31
N ASN A 117 24.75 5.48 -2.37
CA ASN A 117 24.97 5.23 -0.95
C ASN A 117 24.00 6.02 -0.06
N ARG A 118 23.93 5.65 1.21
CA ARG A 118 23.02 6.25 2.20
C ARG A 118 23.29 7.73 2.42
N GLU A 119 24.55 8.14 2.43
CA GLU A 119 24.94 9.54 2.60
C GLU A 119 24.41 10.42 1.46
N ALA A 120 24.45 9.94 0.21
CA ALA A 120 23.85 10.65 -0.92
C ALA A 120 22.32 10.80 -0.77
N LYS A 121 21.64 9.76 -0.28
CA LYS A 121 20.19 9.80 0.01
C LYS A 121 19.86 10.77 1.14
N GLU A 122 20.66 10.80 2.20
CA GLU A 122 20.50 11.74 3.32
C GLU A 122 20.72 13.19 2.88
N ARG A 123 21.77 13.46 2.09
CA ARG A 123 22.00 14.80 1.50
C ARG A 123 20.85 15.23 0.62
N TRP A 124 20.32 14.33 -0.19
CA TRP A 124 19.14 14.60 -1.01
C TRP A 124 17.92 14.95 -0.14
N ALA A 125 17.68 14.18 0.93
CA ALA A 125 16.57 14.42 1.85
C ALA A 125 16.70 15.77 2.55
N ASN A 126 17.90 16.10 3.04
CA ASN A 126 18.20 17.39 3.66
C ASN A 126 18.00 18.56 2.70
N MET A 127 18.46 18.43 1.45
CA MET A 127 18.24 19.44 0.40
C MET A 127 16.75 19.66 0.12
N LYS A 128 15.92 18.62 0.27
CA LYS A 128 14.47 18.69 0.14
C LYS A 128 13.76 19.15 1.41
N GLY A 129 14.49 19.44 2.49
CA GLY A 129 13.92 19.78 3.79
C GLY A 129 13.23 18.59 4.48
N VAL A 130 13.47 17.37 4.01
CA VAL A 130 12.93 16.12 4.56
C VAL A 130 13.93 15.58 5.57
N THR A 131 14.13 16.29 6.68
CA THR A 131 14.89 15.75 7.80
C THR A 131 14.01 14.80 8.59
N THR A 132 14.57 13.66 9.01
CA THR A 132 13.88 12.64 9.80
C THR A 132 13.44 13.10 11.20
N ASN A 133 13.88 14.29 11.60
CA ASN A 133 13.49 14.93 12.85
C ASN A 133 12.40 15.94 12.53
N GLU A 134 11.15 15.46 12.39
CA GLU A 134 9.93 16.26 12.20
C GLU A 134 9.58 17.07 13.47
N THR A 135 10.45 17.98 13.91
CA THR A 135 10.12 18.94 14.97
C THR A 135 9.69 20.30 14.44
N SER A 136 9.93 20.57 13.15
CA SER A 136 9.50 21.80 12.50
C SER A 136 8.31 21.52 11.60
N PHE A 137 7.12 21.96 12.03
CA PHE A 137 5.91 21.91 11.21
C PHE A 137 5.79 23.18 10.37
N ASP A 138 5.18 23.07 9.19
CA ASP A 138 4.72 24.25 8.45
C ASP A 138 3.73 25.05 9.31
N HIS A 139 3.73 26.37 9.15
CA HIS A 139 2.87 27.30 9.88
C HIS A 139 1.38 26.96 9.77
N VAL A 140 0.93 26.42 8.63
CA VAL A 140 -0.46 25.93 8.49
C VAL A 140 -0.72 24.77 9.43
N THR A 141 0.21 23.83 9.53
CA THR A 141 0.12 22.65 10.40
C THR A 141 0.17 23.06 11.87
N THR A 142 1.06 23.99 12.24
CA THR A 142 1.15 24.52 13.61
C THR A 142 -0.18 25.12 14.08
N LYS A 143 -0.84 25.92 13.23
CA LYS A 143 -2.17 26.49 13.54
C LYS A 143 -3.25 25.43 13.74
N LEU A 144 -3.16 24.31 13.04
CA LEU A 144 -4.10 23.20 13.21
C LEU A 144 -3.84 22.45 14.52
N ILE A 145 -2.56 22.24 14.86
CA ILE A 145 -2.16 21.66 16.15
C ILE A 145 -2.69 22.52 17.32
N GLU A 146 -2.49 23.84 17.26
CA GLU A 146 -2.99 24.78 18.28
C GLU A 146 -4.52 24.74 18.44
N LYS A 147 -5.24 24.46 17.35
CA LYS A 147 -6.71 24.35 17.35
C LYS A 147 -7.21 22.95 17.71
N ASN A 148 -6.33 21.99 17.97
CA ASN A 148 -6.67 20.57 18.09
C ASN A 148 -7.45 20.06 16.87
N ASP A 149 -7.05 20.49 15.67
CA ASP A 149 -7.66 20.09 14.40
C ASP A 149 -6.69 19.25 13.56
N ILE A 150 -7.22 18.58 12.55
CA ILE A 150 -6.48 17.73 11.62
C ILE A 150 -6.78 18.11 10.17
N SER A 151 -5.78 17.99 9.32
CA SER A 151 -5.94 18.15 7.88
C SER A 151 -5.26 17.02 7.12
N ARG A 152 -5.69 16.83 5.87
CA ARG A 152 -5.07 15.84 4.97
C ARG A 152 -3.60 16.20 4.78
N GLY A 153 -2.74 15.20 4.79
CA GLY A 153 -1.29 15.36 4.64
C GLY A 153 -0.52 15.60 5.95
N MET A 154 -1.19 15.89 7.08
CA MET A 154 -0.50 15.99 8.38
C MET A 154 0.26 14.69 8.69
N SER A 155 1.45 14.81 9.29
CA SER A 155 2.21 13.64 9.71
C SER A 155 1.62 13.02 10.97
N ARG A 156 1.94 11.74 11.24
CA ARG A 156 1.57 11.05 12.49
C ARG A 156 1.97 11.83 13.74
N ASN A 157 3.14 12.47 13.72
CA ASN A 157 3.61 13.27 14.85
C ASN A 157 2.78 14.54 15.04
N ALA A 158 2.42 15.22 13.95
CA ALA A 158 1.54 16.38 14.02
C ALA A 158 0.15 16.02 14.58
N VAL A 159 -0.40 14.86 14.17
CA VAL A 159 -1.66 14.35 14.73
C VAL A 159 -1.54 14.05 16.21
N ARG A 160 -0.47 13.39 16.66
CA ARG A 160 -0.24 13.15 18.10
C ARG A 160 -0.10 14.44 18.90
N GLN A 161 0.55 15.46 18.35
CA GLN A 161 0.65 16.75 19.04
C GLN A 161 -0.69 17.48 19.12
N SER A 162 -1.54 17.33 18.11
CA SER A 162 -2.86 17.95 18.05
C SER A 162 -3.91 17.22 18.90
N TRP A 163 -3.87 15.89 18.94
CA TRP A 163 -4.94 15.04 19.51
C TRP A 163 -4.48 14.12 20.65
N GLY A 164 -3.18 14.07 20.95
CA GLY A 164 -2.60 13.10 21.87
C GLY A 164 -2.38 11.72 21.24
N ASP A 165 -2.00 10.77 22.07
CA ASP A 165 -1.81 9.39 21.65
C ASP A 165 -3.16 8.70 21.35
N PRO A 166 -3.24 7.89 20.28
CA PRO A 166 -4.45 7.14 19.95
C PRO A 166 -4.70 6.01 20.95
N ASP A 167 -5.98 5.69 21.17
CA ASP A 167 -6.38 4.54 22.00
C ASP A 167 -6.04 3.22 21.33
N PHE A 168 -6.11 3.18 20.00
CA PHE A 168 -5.83 1.97 19.22
C PHE A 168 -5.17 2.32 17.89
N VAL A 169 -4.13 1.55 17.53
CA VAL A 169 -3.43 1.66 16.25
C VAL A 169 -3.45 0.30 15.56
N GLU A 170 -4.01 0.28 14.36
CA GLU A 170 -4.00 -0.88 13.48
C GLU A 170 -3.08 -0.60 12.29
N VAL A 171 -2.23 -1.56 11.96
CA VAL A 171 -1.28 -1.45 10.85
C VAL A 171 -1.75 -2.32 9.70
N ALA A 172 -1.94 -1.74 8.52
CA ALA A 172 -2.31 -2.45 7.31
C ALA A 172 -1.06 -2.86 6.53
N GLY A 173 -0.71 -4.15 6.55
CA GLY A 173 0.48 -4.67 5.89
C GLY A 173 1.76 -4.49 6.72
N GLU A 174 2.89 -4.20 6.07
CA GLU A 174 4.14 -3.97 6.78
C GLU A 174 4.19 -2.55 7.39
N HIS A 175 4.58 -2.45 8.66
CA HIS A 175 4.67 -1.18 9.40
C HIS A 175 5.54 -0.11 8.72
N ILE A 176 6.56 -0.53 7.97
CA ILE A 176 7.45 0.37 7.22
C ILE A 176 6.72 1.17 6.12
N TYR A 177 5.57 0.70 5.66
CA TYR A 177 4.77 1.40 4.65
C TYR A 177 3.94 2.53 5.26
N GLY A 178 3.84 2.63 6.59
CA GLY A 178 3.15 3.72 7.27
C GLY A 178 1.64 3.76 6.98
N ASN A 179 1.06 2.65 6.55
CA ASN A 179 -0.38 2.51 6.35
C ASN A 179 -1.01 2.07 7.67
N GLU A 180 -1.71 3.00 8.32
CA GLU A 180 -2.21 2.81 9.69
C GLU A 180 -3.62 3.36 9.84
N ARG A 181 -4.40 2.75 10.74
CA ARG A 181 -5.71 3.23 11.17
C ARG A 181 -5.67 3.50 12.66
N TRP A 182 -5.86 4.74 13.06
CA TRP A 182 -5.82 5.17 14.45
C TRP A 182 -7.23 5.47 14.95
N ARG A 183 -7.57 5.02 16.16
CA ARG A 183 -8.86 5.30 16.81
C ARG A 183 -8.64 6.15 18.05
N TYR A 184 -9.51 7.15 18.19
CA TYR A 184 -9.60 8.04 19.34
C TYR A 184 -11.04 8.03 19.86
N ASN A 185 -11.20 7.97 21.17
CA ASN A 185 -12.48 8.10 21.86
C ASN A 185 -12.43 9.36 22.71
N LYS A 186 -13.27 10.35 22.38
CA LYS A 186 -13.34 11.62 23.10
C LYS A 186 -14.71 11.77 23.75
N LEU A 187 -14.73 12.24 24.99
CA LEU A 187 -15.95 12.68 25.65
C LEU A 187 -16.12 14.17 25.37
N THR A 188 -17.18 14.52 24.65
CA THR A 188 -17.51 15.89 24.29
C THR A 188 -18.74 16.33 25.07
N SER A 189 -18.68 17.49 25.71
CA SER A 189 -19.83 18.08 26.40
C SER A 189 -20.85 18.55 25.38
N SER A 190 -22.11 18.16 25.55
CA SER A 190 -23.26 18.59 24.76
C SER A 190 -24.35 19.14 25.69
N ASP A 191 -25.36 19.80 25.12
CA ASP A 191 -26.50 20.34 25.89
C ASP A 191 -27.27 19.26 26.67
N GLU A 192 -27.18 17.99 26.23
CA GLU A 192 -27.82 16.83 26.86
C GLU A 192 -26.89 16.06 27.82
N GLY A 193 -25.69 16.59 28.12
CA GLY A 193 -24.66 15.92 28.91
C GLY A 193 -23.45 15.50 28.07
N TYR A 194 -22.70 14.49 28.52
CA TYR A 194 -21.50 14.03 27.82
C TYR A 194 -21.85 13.01 26.74
N LYS A 195 -21.39 13.25 25.50
CA LYS A 195 -21.49 12.30 24.38
C LYS A 195 -20.11 11.73 24.07
N SER A 196 -20.05 10.44 23.81
CA SER A 196 -18.81 9.80 23.34
C SER A 196 -18.73 9.90 21.82
N GLU A 197 -17.66 10.51 21.34
CA GLU A 197 -17.33 10.64 19.93
C GLU A 197 -16.14 9.74 19.62
N VAL A 198 -16.33 8.85 18.64
CA VAL A 198 -15.25 8.01 18.12
C VAL A 198 -14.76 8.63 16.83
N ARG A 199 -13.47 8.94 16.77
CA ARG A 199 -12.80 9.40 15.55
C ARG A 199 -11.80 8.35 15.08
N ILE A 200 -11.87 8.02 13.80
CA ILE A 200 -10.94 7.09 13.15
C ILE A 200 -10.17 7.86 12.08
N ILE A 201 -8.84 7.84 12.17
CA ILE A 201 -7.93 8.52 11.25
C ILE A 201 -7.19 7.46 10.42
N TYR A 202 -7.16 7.65 9.10
CA TYR A 202 -6.47 6.78 8.16
C TYR A 202 -5.19 7.45 7.70
N PHE A 203 -4.09 6.72 7.81
CA PHE A 203 -2.78 7.11 7.33
C PHE A 203 -2.38 6.30 6.12
N GLU A 204 -1.85 6.98 5.11
CA GLU A 204 -1.20 6.38 3.95
C GLU A 204 0.22 6.91 3.87
N SER A 205 1.21 6.02 3.78
CA SER A 205 2.62 6.41 3.77
C SER A 205 3.01 7.34 4.94
N GLY A 206 2.39 7.17 6.12
CA GLY A 206 2.66 7.96 7.32
C GLY A 206 2.02 9.36 7.36
N ARG A 207 1.13 9.69 6.42
CA ARG A 207 0.38 10.96 6.37
C ARG A 207 -1.12 10.73 6.40
N VAL A 208 -1.88 11.69 6.95
CA VAL A 208 -3.35 11.62 7.00
C VAL A 208 -3.93 11.60 5.58
N ALA A 209 -4.59 10.50 5.23
CA ALA A 209 -5.35 10.35 3.99
C ALA A 209 -6.80 10.80 4.17
N GLY A 210 -7.39 10.52 5.33
CA GLY A 210 -8.76 10.90 5.69
C GLY A 210 -9.12 10.51 7.12
N TRP A 211 -10.33 10.86 7.55
CA TRP A 211 -10.86 10.49 8.85
C TRP A 211 -12.39 10.45 8.83
N GLU A 212 -12.96 9.71 9.77
CA GLU A 212 -14.40 9.64 10.03
C GLU A 212 -14.68 9.92 11.50
N THR A 213 -15.82 10.55 11.79
CA THR A 213 -16.28 10.81 13.16
C THR A 213 -17.67 10.24 13.31
N ALA A 214 -17.85 9.35 14.28
CA ALA A 214 -19.13 8.76 14.62
C ALA A 214 -19.48 9.12 16.06
N ALA A 215 -20.66 9.70 16.28
CA ALA A 215 -21.23 9.85 17.60
C ALA A 215 -21.74 8.47 18.06
N GLN A 216 -21.27 7.99 19.21
CA GLN A 216 -21.91 6.85 19.86
C GLN A 216 -23.11 7.35 20.65
N SER A 217 -24.33 7.01 20.20
CA SER A 217 -25.51 7.14 21.05
C SER A 217 -25.39 6.10 22.18
N THR A 218 -25.19 6.57 23.40
CA THR A 218 -25.36 5.74 24.59
C THR A 218 -26.84 5.38 24.70
N ASN A 219 -27.18 4.11 24.43
CA ASN A 219 -28.51 3.56 24.69
C ASN A 219 -28.71 3.32 26.19
#